data_AF-R9M1R5-F1
#
_entry.id   AF-R9M1R5-F1
#
_cell.length_a   1.000
_cell.length_b   1.000
_cell.length_c   1.000
_cell.angle_alpha   90.00
_cell.angle_beta   90.00
_cell.angle_gamma   90.00
#
_symmetry.space_group_name_H-M   'P 1'
#
loop_
_entity.id
_entity.type
_entity.pdbx_description
1 polymer ?
#
loop_
_entity_poly.entity_id
_entity_poly.type
_entity_poly.pdbx_seq_one_letter_code
_entity_poly.pdbx_strand_id
1 'polypeptide(L)'
;MKAIVTEIEQAKAGHNACNVDALLDLLYIGGTTKAEIEKQLSGSQYAKYRRQIEDVDAKRLIKEAEKWRAEMKAKNAQIRVIWIYGPSGTGKTSLAKEYAQKKGEPYFVSGSSRDIFQGYNGEHTLILDELRPRVIAYSDLLRILDPHGIDNRVMAPCRYNDKPLACDLIIITTPYMPSEFYGVQFPAVLGPNVIDSLDQLARRISLTIEMSGRTIKAMQYRPLPFQTTSGWYWAIPGTERPNPYSSLARPTPPNQEEGIYNSIFED
;
A
#
# COMPACT_ATOMS: atom_id res chain seq x y z
N MET A 1 11.85 -30.06 9.09
CA MET A 1 10.50 -29.50 8.85
C MET A 1 9.41 -30.38 9.43
N LYS A 2 9.20 -31.62 8.96
CA LYS A 2 8.17 -32.52 9.53
C LYS A 2 8.32 -32.76 11.04
N ALA A 3 9.53 -33.03 11.53
CA ALA A 3 9.77 -33.26 12.96
C ALA A 3 9.38 -32.07 13.86
N ILE A 4 9.69 -30.84 13.44
CA ILE A 4 9.34 -29.61 14.17
C ILE A 4 7.82 -29.41 14.17
N VAL A 5 7.16 -29.61 13.02
CA VAL A 5 5.69 -29.53 12.90
C VAL A 5 5.02 -30.58 13.81
N THR A 6 5.57 -31.79 13.91
CA THR A 6 5.04 -32.86 14.76
C THR A 6 5.26 -32.62 16.25
N GLU A 7 6.40 -32.05 16.66
CA GLU A 7 6.62 -31.61 18.06
C GLU A 7 5.65 -30.48 18.44
N ILE A 8 5.34 -29.57 17.51
CA ILE A 8 4.39 -28.47 17.72
C ILE A 8 2.95 -28.97 17.87
N GLU A 9 2.54 -30.01 17.13
CA GLU A 9 1.22 -30.63 17.30
C GLU A 9 1.10 -31.36 18.64
N GLN A 10 2.19 -31.98 19.12
CA GLN A 10 2.22 -32.64 20.43
C GLN A 10 2.21 -31.62 21.59
N ALA A 11 2.83 -30.45 21.42
CA ALA A 11 2.77 -29.35 22.39
C ALA A 11 1.35 -28.75 22.55
N LYS A 12 0.52 -28.80 21.51
CA LYS A 12 -0.90 -28.40 21.60
C LYS A 12 -1.76 -29.37 22.44
N ALA A 13 -1.34 -30.62 22.58
CA ALA A 13 -2.09 -31.66 23.28
C ALA A 13 -1.81 -31.71 24.80
N GLY A 14 -0.70 -31.11 25.26
CA GLY A 14 -0.34 -31.04 26.67
C GLY A 14 -0.68 -29.68 27.27
N HIS A 15 -1.54 -29.64 28.30
CA HIS A 15 -1.67 -28.47 29.16
C HIS A 15 -0.29 -28.08 29.73
N ASN A 16 0.36 -27.09 29.14
CA ASN A 16 1.55 -26.45 29.70
C ASN A 16 1.58 -25.00 29.27
N ALA A 17 2.04 -24.13 30.17
CA ALA A 17 2.17 -22.69 29.97
C ALA A 17 2.65 -22.37 28.55
N CYS A 18 1.90 -21.50 27.85
CA CYS A 18 2.24 -20.97 26.53
C CYS A 18 3.76 -20.71 26.45
N ASN A 19 4.49 -21.60 25.79
CA ASN A 19 5.95 -21.51 25.70
C ASN A 19 6.25 -20.42 24.68
N VAL A 20 6.60 -19.23 25.19
CA VAL A 20 6.86 -18.05 24.37
C VAL A 20 8.00 -18.31 23.39
N ASP A 21 9.00 -19.12 23.75
CA ASP A 21 10.11 -19.46 22.85
C ASP A 21 9.62 -20.24 21.63
N ALA A 22 8.71 -21.20 21.82
CA ALA A 22 8.09 -21.94 20.72
C ALA A 22 7.23 -21.03 19.81
N LEU A 23 6.55 -20.03 20.38
CA LEU A 23 5.82 -19.02 19.60
C LEU A 23 6.77 -18.13 18.79
N LEU A 24 7.92 -17.74 19.35
CA LEU A 24 8.94 -16.97 18.63
C LEU A 24 9.55 -17.78 17.48
N ASP A 25 9.82 -19.07 17.68
CA ASP A 25 10.31 -19.94 16.61
C ASP A 25 9.27 -20.12 15.49
N LEU A 26 7.99 -20.29 15.87
CA LEU A 26 6.87 -20.32 14.94
C LEU A 26 6.73 -19.03 14.14
N LEU A 27 6.90 -17.87 14.80
CA LEU A 27 6.93 -16.57 14.14
C LEU A 27 8.08 -16.53 13.14
N TYR A 28 9.30 -16.86 13.57
CA TYR A 28 10.50 -16.79 12.74
C TYR A 28 10.39 -17.59 11.42
N ILE A 29 9.66 -18.71 11.43
CA ILE A 29 9.44 -19.53 10.22
C ILE A 29 8.20 -19.13 9.40
N GLY A 30 7.41 -18.16 9.86
CA GLY A 30 6.17 -17.71 9.21
C GLY A 30 4.96 -18.63 9.47
N GLY A 31 5.01 -19.48 10.50
CA GLY A 31 3.91 -20.39 10.87
C GLY A 31 2.79 -19.72 11.68
N THR A 32 3.03 -18.50 12.17
CA THR A 32 2.07 -17.64 12.88
C THR A 32 2.40 -16.18 12.62
N THR A 33 1.46 -15.29 12.87
CA THR A 33 1.65 -13.83 12.80
C THR A 33 1.88 -13.21 14.17
N LYS A 34 2.48 -12.01 14.20
CA LYS A 34 2.60 -11.19 15.42
C LYS A 34 1.23 -10.98 16.10
N ALA A 35 0.19 -10.67 15.33
CA ALA A 35 -1.16 -10.43 15.84
C ALA A 35 -1.78 -11.69 16.49
N GLU A 36 -1.48 -12.88 15.98
CA GLU A 36 -1.94 -14.14 16.57
C GLU A 36 -1.19 -14.48 17.86
N ILE A 37 0.10 -14.16 17.94
CA ILE A 37 0.88 -14.30 19.18
C ILE A 37 0.35 -13.36 20.24
N GLU A 38 0.11 -12.08 19.92
CA GLU A 38 -0.38 -11.08 20.88
C GLU A 38 -1.73 -11.47 21.50
N LYS A 39 -2.59 -12.18 20.75
CA LYS A 39 -3.87 -12.72 21.27
C LYS A 39 -3.70 -13.88 22.25
N GLN A 40 -2.57 -14.59 22.19
CA GLN A 40 -2.28 -15.77 23.03
C GLN A 40 -1.51 -15.42 24.31
N LEU A 41 -0.92 -14.23 24.38
CA LEU A 41 -0.11 -13.80 25.52
C LEU A 41 -0.97 -13.04 26.55
N SER A 42 -0.68 -13.27 27.83
CA SER A 42 -1.17 -12.39 28.88
C SER A 42 -0.47 -11.02 28.80
N GLY A 43 -1.05 -9.99 29.40
CA GLY A 43 -0.45 -8.64 29.40
C GLY A 43 0.96 -8.60 30.01
N SER A 44 1.24 -9.41 31.04
CA SER A 44 2.57 -9.50 31.65
C SER A 44 3.57 -10.23 30.76
N GLN A 45 3.15 -11.29 30.06
CA GLN A 45 3.99 -11.96 29.07
C GLN A 45 4.28 -11.02 27.90
N TYR A 46 3.27 -10.33 27.36
CA TYR A 46 3.46 -9.35 26.30
C TYR A 46 4.45 -8.26 26.72
N ALA A 47 4.27 -7.64 27.89
CA ALA A 47 5.18 -6.61 28.39
C ALA A 47 6.63 -7.11 28.50
N LYS A 48 6.83 -8.38 28.92
CA LYS A 48 8.15 -9.00 29.07
C LYS A 48 8.82 -9.34 27.74
N TYR A 49 8.05 -9.78 26.74
CA TYR A 49 8.56 -10.36 25.49
C TYR A 49 8.32 -9.50 24.24
N ARG A 50 7.69 -8.33 24.37
CA ARG A 50 7.34 -7.44 23.25
C ARG A 50 8.53 -7.18 22.32
N ARG A 51 9.70 -6.87 22.87
CA ARG A 51 10.90 -6.56 22.09
C ARG A 51 11.35 -7.76 21.25
N GLN A 52 11.38 -8.95 21.85
CA GLN A 52 11.74 -10.19 21.17
C GLN A 52 10.76 -10.51 20.05
N ILE A 53 9.46 -10.31 20.28
CA ILE A 53 8.42 -10.48 19.25
C ILE A 53 8.67 -9.51 18.08
N GLU A 54 8.92 -8.22 18.37
CA GLU A 54 9.23 -7.22 17.35
C GLU A 54 10.51 -7.55 16.57
N ASP A 55 11.59 -7.96 17.25
CA ASP A 55 12.87 -8.30 16.64
C ASP A 55 12.75 -9.55 15.73
N VAL A 56 12.04 -10.58 16.19
CA VAL A 56 11.81 -11.82 15.42
C VAL A 56 10.90 -11.56 14.23
N ASP A 57 9.82 -10.78 14.39
CA ASP A 57 8.93 -10.40 13.29
C ASP A 57 9.68 -9.61 12.21
N ALA A 58 10.54 -8.66 12.61
CA ALA A 58 11.37 -7.91 11.66
C ALA A 58 12.33 -8.84 10.88
N LYS A 59 12.94 -9.83 11.54
CA LYS A 59 13.80 -10.82 10.87
C LYS A 59 13.02 -11.74 9.94
N ARG A 60 11.82 -12.16 10.34
CA ARG A 60 10.89 -12.93 9.49
C ARG A 60 10.56 -12.17 8.21
N LEU A 61 10.16 -10.90 8.32
CA LEU A 61 9.84 -10.05 7.16
C LEU A 61 11.01 -9.90 6.19
N ILE A 62 12.24 -9.72 6.70
CA ILE A 62 13.44 -9.66 5.85
C ILE A 62 13.64 -10.97 5.07
N LYS A 63 13.55 -12.10 5.77
CA LYS A 63 13.72 -13.44 5.17
C LYS A 63 12.66 -13.74 4.11
N GLU A 64 11.39 -13.43 4.40
CA GLU A 64 10.28 -13.59 3.46
C GLU A 64 10.46 -12.69 2.24
N ALA A 65 10.85 -11.43 2.43
CA ALA A 65 11.12 -10.51 1.33
C ALA A 65 12.31 -10.97 0.48
N GLU A 66 13.38 -11.52 1.06
CA GLU A 66 14.51 -12.09 0.30
C GLU A 66 14.10 -13.30 -0.52
N LYS A 67 13.30 -14.21 0.05
CA LYS A 67 12.73 -15.36 -0.67
C LYS A 67 11.87 -14.88 -1.85
N TRP A 68 10.95 -13.95 -1.60
CA TRP A 68 10.09 -13.36 -2.63
C TRP A 68 10.90 -12.72 -3.75
N ARG A 69 11.94 -11.93 -3.43
CA ARG A 69 12.81 -11.31 -4.44
C ARG A 69 13.51 -12.34 -5.31
N ALA A 70 14.02 -13.42 -4.72
CA ALA A 70 14.66 -14.49 -5.48
C ALA A 70 13.67 -15.15 -6.47
N GLU A 71 12.44 -15.42 -6.04
CA GLU A 71 11.38 -15.97 -6.89
C GLU A 71 10.98 -15.01 -8.02
N MET A 72 10.81 -13.72 -7.72
CA MET A 72 10.44 -12.71 -8.71
C MET A 72 11.55 -12.43 -9.72
N LYS A 73 12.82 -12.46 -9.28
CA LYS A 73 13.98 -12.36 -10.15
C LYS A 73 14.05 -13.54 -11.13
N ALA A 74 13.81 -14.76 -10.65
CA ALA A 74 13.75 -15.94 -11.51
C ALA A 74 12.63 -15.86 -12.57
N LYS A 75 11.53 -15.16 -12.25
CA LYS A 75 10.41 -14.89 -13.16
C LYS A 75 10.62 -13.69 -14.08
N ASN A 76 11.72 -12.95 -13.94
CA ASN A 76 11.95 -11.65 -14.58
C ASN A 76 10.75 -10.69 -14.40
N ALA A 77 10.15 -10.72 -13.20
CA ALA A 77 9.00 -9.91 -12.86
C ALA A 77 9.39 -8.44 -12.66
N GLN A 78 8.42 -7.54 -12.83
CA GLN A 78 8.57 -6.10 -12.61
C GLN A 78 7.47 -5.60 -11.70
N ILE A 79 7.77 -4.54 -10.94
CA ILE A 79 6.77 -3.85 -10.14
C ILE A 79 5.83 -3.10 -11.09
N ARG A 80 4.53 -3.34 -10.97
CA ARG A 80 3.49 -2.63 -11.69
C ARG A 80 2.88 -1.56 -10.80
N VAL A 81 2.78 -0.35 -11.33
CA VAL A 81 2.22 0.80 -10.61
C VAL A 81 0.95 1.27 -11.33
N ILE A 82 -0.16 1.27 -10.61
CA ILE A 82 -1.44 1.83 -11.07
C ILE A 82 -1.70 3.12 -10.32
N TRP A 83 -1.79 4.24 -11.03
CA TRP A 83 -2.08 5.56 -10.49
C TRP A 83 -3.54 5.94 -10.78
N ILE A 84 -4.39 5.94 -9.76
CA ILE A 84 -5.80 6.28 -9.86
C ILE A 84 -6.00 7.68 -9.28
N TYR A 85 -6.43 8.63 -10.10
CA TYR A 85 -6.65 10.00 -9.66
C TYR A 85 -8.05 10.54 -9.98
N GLY A 86 -8.44 11.58 -9.25
CA GLY A 86 -9.71 12.29 -9.44
C GLY A 86 -10.33 12.79 -8.14
N PRO A 87 -11.39 13.60 -8.20
CA PRO A 87 -12.02 14.20 -7.02
C PRO A 87 -12.43 13.19 -5.94
N SER A 88 -12.68 13.68 -4.72
CA SER A 88 -13.28 12.85 -3.67
C SER A 88 -14.67 12.33 -4.09
N GLY A 89 -15.10 11.20 -3.53
CA GLY A 89 -16.39 10.59 -3.85
C GLY A 89 -16.49 9.89 -5.21
N THR A 90 -15.38 9.80 -5.97
CA THR A 90 -15.36 9.11 -7.28
C THR A 90 -15.13 7.60 -7.19
N GLY A 91 -14.85 7.06 -6.00
CA GLY A 91 -14.72 5.61 -5.78
C GLY A 91 -13.34 5.01 -6.05
N LYS A 92 -12.28 5.82 -6.13
CA LYS A 92 -10.88 5.36 -6.38
C LYS A 92 -10.43 4.22 -5.47
N THR A 93 -10.61 4.38 -4.16
CA THR A 93 -10.28 3.37 -3.15
C THR A 93 -11.10 2.09 -3.32
N SER A 94 -12.36 2.20 -3.75
CA SER A 94 -13.20 1.03 -4.02
C SER A 94 -12.69 0.24 -5.22
N LEU A 95 -12.34 0.93 -6.30
CA LEU A 95 -11.73 0.30 -7.48
C LEU A 95 -10.39 -0.37 -7.14
N ALA A 96 -9.54 0.31 -6.36
CA ALA A 96 -8.25 -0.24 -5.92
C ALA A 96 -8.42 -1.53 -5.10
N LYS A 97 -9.31 -1.51 -4.11
CA LYS A 97 -9.61 -2.67 -3.26
C LYS A 97 -10.24 -3.81 -4.05
N GLU A 98 -11.20 -3.53 -4.93
CA GLU A 98 -11.82 -4.56 -5.78
C GLU A 98 -10.79 -5.22 -6.70
N TYR A 99 -9.89 -4.44 -7.29
CA TYR A 99 -8.84 -4.98 -8.15
C TYR A 99 -7.84 -5.84 -7.37
N ALA A 100 -7.45 -5.42 -6.16
CA ALA A 100 -6.60 -6.20 -5.28
C ALA A 100 -7.28 -7.51 -4.83
N GLN A 101 -8.56 -7.46 -4.44
CA GLN A 101 -9.33 -8.64 -4.05
C GLN A 101 -9.46 -9.66 -5.18
N LYS A 102 -9.65 -9.21 -6.43
CA LYS A 102 -9.71 -10.10 -7.61
C LYS A 102 -8.42 -10.86 -7.88
N LYS A 103 -7.28 -10.45 -7.30
CA LYS A 103 -6.02 -11.20 -7.39
C LYS A 103 -6.00 -12.44 -6.50
N GLY A 104 -6.85 -12.50 -5.47
CA GLY A 104 -6.91 -13.63 -4.55
C GLY A 104 -5.75 -13.70 -3.56
N GLU A 105 -4.91 -12.66 -3.47
CA GLU A 105 -3.81 -12.56 -2.53
C GLU A 105 -4.08 -11.48 -1.47
N PRO A 106 -3.53 -11.60 -0.25
CA PRO A 106 -3.56 -10.54 0.74
C PRO A 106 -2.97 -9.23 0.19
N TYR A 107 -3.59 -8.11 0.56
CA TYR A 107 -3.12 -6.78 0.18
C TYR A 107 -3.07 -5.87 1.41
N PHE A 108 -2.12 -4.94 1.40
CA PHE A 108 -1.99 -3.91 2.41
C PHE A 108 -2.59 -2.59 1.90
N VAL A 109 -3.30 -1.88 2.79
CA VAL A 109 -3.76 -0.51 2.55
C VAL A 109 -3.01 0.40 3.49
N SER A 110 -2.39 1.45 2.96
CA SER A 110 -1.59 2.39 3.74
C SER A 110 -2.38 3.04 4.87
N GLY A 111 -1.69 3.26 5.99
CA GLY A 111 -2.24 3.91 7.17
C GLY A 111 -2.23 5.44 7.09
N SER A 112 -2.27 6.08 8.26
CA SER A 112 -2.17 7.54 8.40
C SER A 112 -0.93 8.10 7.70
N SER A 113 -1.02 9.34 7.21
CA SER A 113 0.12 10.08 6.60
C SER A 113 1.36 10.16 7.50
N ARG A 114 1.20 9.95 8.80
CA ARG A 114 2.26 9.93 9.81
C ARG A 114 3.06 8.64 9.87
N ASP A 115 2.50 7.52 9.42
CA ASP A 115 3.15 6.19 9.39
C ASP A 115 2.45 5.28 8.36
N ILE A 116 2.73 5.55 7.09
CA ILE A 116 2.03 5.00 5.93
C ILE A 116 2.17 3.47 5.88
N PHE A 117 3.32 2.96 6.30
CA PHE A 117 3.71 1.55 6.20
C PHE A 117 3.64 0.79 7.53
N GLN A 118 3.12 1.40 8.60
CA GLN A 118 3.10 0.83 9.95
C GLN A 118 2.51 -0.58 10.02
N GLY A 119 1.45 -0.84 9.24
CA GLY A 119 0.76 -2.12 9.21
C GLY A 119 1.27 -3.09 8.13
N TYR A 120 2.20 -2.67 7.27
CA TYR A 120 2.70 -3.51 6.18
C TYR A 120 3.39 -4.76 6.75
N ASN A 121 3.04 -5.93 6.25
CA ASN A 121 3.47 -7.21 6.79
C ASN A 121 3.97 -8.17 5.70
N GLY A 122 4.50 -7.62 4.60
CA GLY A 122 5.05 -8.39 3.48
C GLY A 122 4.02 -8.73 2.40
N GLU A 123 2.87 -8.07 2.38
CA GLU A 123 1.86 -8.27 1.33
C GLU A 123 2.42 -7.91 -0.05
N HIS A 124 2.05 -8.71 -1.06
CA HIS A 124 2.57 -8.52 -2.42
C HIS A 124 1.80 -7.45 -3.21
N THR A 125 0.62 -7.07 -2.73
CA THR A 125 -0.15 -5.94 -3.26
C THR A 125 -0.19 -4.81 -2.23
N LEU A 126 0.26 -3.62 -2.63
CA LEU A 126 0.30 -2.40 -1.82
C LEU A 126 -0.69 -1.37 -2.38
N ILE A 127 -1.61 -0.87 -1.55
CA ILE A 127 -2.47 0.26 -1.87
C ILE A 127 -2.00 1.47 -1.06
N LEU A 128 -1.42 2.46 -1.73
CA LEU A 128 -1.14 3.78 -1.17
C LEU A 128 -2.38 4.65 -1.33
N ASP A 129 -3.28 4.55 -0.35
CA ASP A 129 -4.58 5.19 -0.35
C ASP A 129 -4.48 6.66 0.07
N GLU A 130 -5.20 7.51 -0.64
CA GLU A 130 -5.23 8.98 -0.46
C GLU A 130 -3.84 9.63 -0.40
N LEU A 131 -2.89 9.16 -1.23
CA LEU A 131 -1.55 9.72 -1.27
C LEU A 131 -1.59 11.19 -1.70
N ARG A 132 -1.03 12.06 -0.87
CA ARG A 132 -0.88 13.50 -1.15
C ARG A 132 0.59 13.89 -1.33
N PRO A 133 0.88 14.98 -2.05
CA PRO A 133 2.22 15.54 -2.11
C PRO A 133 2.78 15.78 -0.70
N ARG A 134 4.10 15.65 -0.56
CA ARG A 134 4.90 15.86 0.67
C ARG A 134 4.67 14.83 1.78
N VAL A 135 3.80 13.84 1.58
CA VAL A 135 3.57 12.73 2.52
C VAL A 135 4.73 11.73 2.48
N ILE A 136 5.24 11.42 1.29
CA ILE A 136 6.48 10.64 1.08
C ILE A 136 7.49 11.56 0.40
N ALA A 137 8.75 11.51 0.84
CA ALA A 137 9.83 12.21 0.14
C ALA A 137 9.90 11.76 -1.32
N TYR A 138 10.07 12.69 -2.25
CA TYR A 138 9.97 12.37 -3.68
C TYR A 138 11.01 11.31 -4.11
N SER A 139 12.23 11.39 -3.59
CA SER A 139 13.27 10.37 -3.80
C SER A 139 12.85 8.98 -3.35
N ASP A 140 12.18 8.86 -2.21
CA ASP A 140 11.69 7.58 -1.70
C ASP A 140 10.49 7.07 -2.49
N LEU A 141 9.59 7.96 -2.90
CA LEU A 141 8.51 7.62 -3.83
C LEU A 141 9.07 7.03 -5.13
N LEU A 142 10.10 7.66 -5.72
CA LEU A 142 10.76 7.14 -6.92
C LEU A 142 11.43 5.77 -6.69
N ARG A 143 12.01 5.52 -5.51
CA ARG A 143 12.60 4.22 -5.17
C ARG A 143 11.53 3.14 -4.98
N ILE A 144 10.44 3.46 -4.28
CA ILE A 144 9.32 2.55 -4.02
C ILE A 144 8.64 2.14 -5.33
N LEU A 145 8.47 3.07 -6.25
CA LEU A 145 7.77 2.84 -7.52
C LEU A 145 8.68 2.33 -8.64
N ASP A 146 9.96 2.08 -8.38
CA ASP A 146 10.89 1.62 -9.41
C ASP A 146 10.46 0.26 -9.98
N PRO A 147 10.16 0.13 -11.29
CA PRO A 147 9.79 -1.15 -11.92
C PRO A 147 10.82 -2.26 -11.71
N HIS A 148 12.10 -1.88 -11.51
CA HIS A 148 13.22 -2.78 -11.25
C HIS A 148 13.59 -2.85 -9.76
N GLY A 149 12.76 -2.28 -8.88
CA GLY A 149 13.00 -2.20 -7.43
C GLY A 149 13.14 -3.55 -6.72
N ILE A 150 12.74 -4.66 -7.36
CA ILE A 150 12.89 -6.03 -6.86
C ILE A 150 14.38 -6.33 -6.56
N ASP A 151 15.31 -5.84 -7.38
CA ASP A 151 16.75 -6.05 -7.19
C ASP A 151 17.35 -5.15 -6.11
N ASN A 152 16.75 -3.97 -5.85
CA ASN A 152 17.34 -2.91 -5.06
C ASN A 152 17.02 -2.97 -3.55
N ARG A 153 16.45 -4.09 -3.07
CA ARG A 153 16.07 -4.32 -1.66
C ARG A 153 15.37 -3.11 -1.02
N VAL A 154 14.39 -2.54 -1.73
CA VAL A 154 13.73 -1.30 -1.31
C VAL A 154 13.09 -1.48 0.08
N MET A 155 13.35 -0.51 0.94
CA MET A 155 12.80 -0.43 2.30
C MET A 155 11.74 0.67 2.34
N ALA A 156 10.57 0.36 2.87
CA ALA A 156 9.51 1.31 3.14
C ALA A 156 9.82 2.09 4.42
N PRO A 157 9.80 3.44 4.39
CA PRO A 157 10.11 4.25 5.56
C PRO A 157 9.03 4.10 6.63
N CYS A 158 9.44 3.75 7.85
CA CYS A 158 8.56 3.59 9.00
C CYS A 158 9.13 4.31 10.23
N ARG A 159 8.28 4.66 11.21
CA ARG A 159 8.71 5.43 12.39
C ARG A 159 9.74 4.72 13.27
N TYR A 160 9.60 3.41 13.43
CA TYR A 160 10.41 2.61 14.35
C TYR A 160 11.48 1.82 13.63
N ASN A 161 11.10 1.08 12.59
CA ASN A 161 11.99 0.29 11.76
C ASN A 161 11.45 0.26 10.34
N ASP A 162 12.29 0.56 9.36
CA ASP A 162 11.94 0.42 7.95
C ASP A 162 11.59 -1.03 7.62
N LYS A 163 10.62 -1.20 6.73
CA LYS A 163 10.11 -2.53 6.38
C LYS A 163 10.54 -2.93 4.97
N PRO A 164 11.01 -4.17 4.77
CA PRO A 164 11.42 -4.61 3.44
C PRO A 164 10.19 -4.73 2.54
N LEU A 165 10.10 -3.92 1.48
CA LEU A 165 9.02 -4.04 0.51
C LEU A 165 9.22 -5.31 -0.32
N ALA A 166 8.15 -6.08 -0.42
CA ALA A 166 8.04 -7.33 -1.17
C ALA A 166 6.75 -7.33 -2.00
N CYS A 167 6.51 -6.27 -2.78
CA CYS A 167 5.31 -6.12 -3.60
C CYS A 167 5.64 -5.98 -5.09
N ASP A 168 4.84 -6.62 -5.94
CA ASP A 168 4.91 -6.53 -7.41
C ASP A 168 3.74 -5.71 -7.99
N LEU A 169 2.77 -5.34 -7.16
CA LEU A 169 1.66 -4.47 -7.51
C LEU A 169 1.52 -3.34 -6.49
N ILE A 170 1.62 -2.10 -6.97
CA ILE A 170 1.39 -0.89 -6.20
C ILE A 170 0.22 -0.13 -6.84
N ILE A 171 -0.81 0.16 -6.06
CA ILE A 171 -1.96 0.96 -6.48
C ILE A 171 -1.96 2.25 -5.67
N ILE A 172 -1.87 3.38 -6.33
CA ILE A 172 -1.94 4.70 -5.72
C ILE A 172 -3.35 5.24 -5.96
N THR A 173 -4.01 5.73 -4.91
CA THR A 173 -5.19 6.57 -5.04
C THR A 173 -4.85 7.98 -4.57
N THR A 174 -5.25 8.98 -5.34
CA THR A 174 -4.91 10.38 -5.02
C THR A 174 -5.91 11.34 -5.67
N PRO A 175 -6.11 12.56 -5.16
CA PRO A 175 -6.86 13.56 -5.91
C PRO A 175 -6.08 14.17 -7.08
N TYR A 176 -4.76 13.98 -7.16
CA TYR A 176 -3.89 14.68 -8.10
C TYR A 176 -3.47 13.82 -9.30
N MET A 177 -3.52 14.39 -10.50
CA MET A 177 -2.82 13.83 -11.66
C MET A 177 -1.31 13.83 -11.41
N PRO A 178 -0.49 12.90 -11.95
CA PRO A 178 0.95 12.85 -11.63
C PRO A 178 1.71 14.17 -11.87
N SER A 179 1.35 14.93 -12.91
CA SER A 179 1.95 16.25 -13.17
C SER A 179 1.55 17.30 -12.14
N GLU A 180 0.30 17.26 -11.66
CA GLU A 180 -0.18 18.15 -10.59
C GLU A 180 0.48 17.78 -9.26
N PHE A 181 0.59 16.47 -8.98
CA PHE A 181 1.26 15.95 -7.79
C PHE A 181 2.71 16.46 -7.73
N TYR A 182 3.44 16.35 -8.84
CA TYR A 182 4.79 16.89 -8.98
C TYR A 182 4.83 18.42 -8.83
N GLY A 183 3.92 19.15 -9.48
CA GLY A 183 3.86 20.61 -9.40
C GLY A 183 3.60 21.14 -7.98
N VAL A 184 2.75 20.47 -7.20
CA VAL A 184 2.50 20.81 -5.78
C VAL A 184 3.71 20.45 -4.90
N GLN A 185 4.43 19.38 -5.24
CA GLN A 185 5.66 18.99 -4.54
C GLN A 185 6.77 20.03 -4.75
N PHE A 186 6.92 20.52 -5.98
CA PHE A 186 7.97 21.46 -6.41
C PHE A 186 7.37 22.73 -7.02
N PRO A 187 6.70 23.60 -6.23
CA PRO A 187 5.99 24.78 -6.74
C PRO A 187 6.92 25.86 -7.32
N ALA A 188 8.23 25.77 -7.09
CA ALA A 188 9.25 26.71 -7.56
C ALA A 188 10.08 26.13 -8.72
N VAL A 189 9.44 25.72 -9.82
CA VAL A 189 10.15 25.26 -11.04
C VAL A 189 10.67 26.46 -11.85
N LEU A 190 11.65 27.21 -11.30
CA LEU A 190 12.49 28.17 -12.04
C LEU A 190 13.91 28.24 -11.44
N GLY A 191 14.39 27.16 -10.81
CA GLY A 191 15.78 27.05 -10.36
C GLY A 191 16.58 26.14 -11.29
N PRO A 192 17.81 26.49 -11.70
CA PRO A 192 18.65 25.67 -12.59
C PRO A 192 19.15 24.33 -11.97
N ASN A 193 18.73 23.99 -10.74
CA ASN A 193 19.25 22.87 -9.95
C ASN A 193 18.19 21.80 -9.59
N VAL A 194 17.05 21.76 -10.28
CA VAL A 194 16.04 20.72 -10.02
C VAL A 194 16.45 19.42 -10.70
N ILE A 195 17.07 18.52 -9.93
CA ILE A 195 17.52 17.18 -10.37
C ILE A 195 16.32 16.24 -10.57
N ASP A 196 15.26 16.44 -9.78
CA ASP A 196 14.05 15.60 -9.75
C ASP A 196 13.04 16.07 -10.81
N SER A 197 12.59 15.20 -11.70
CA SER A 197 11.70 15.58 -12.82
C SER A 197 10.43 14.75 -12.89
N LEU A 198 9.35 15.33 -13.43
CA LEU A 198 8.10 14.61 -13.70
C LEU A 198 8.34 13.31 -14.47
N ASP A 199 9.23 13.31 -15.46
CA ASP A 199 9.60 12.14 -16.25
C ASP A 199 10.10 10.96 -15.40
N GLN A 200 10.81 11.25 -14.30
CA GLN A 200 11.27 10.20 -13.38
C GLN A 200 10.09 9.50 -12.70
N LEU A 201 9.04 10.24 -12.33
CA LEU A 201 7.82 9.63 -11.79
C LEU A 201 7.00 8.95 -12.88
N ALA A 202 6.76 9.63 -13.99
CA ALA A 202 5.85 9.16 -15.04
C ALA A 202 6.28 7.82 -15.64
N ARG A 203 7.59 7.61 -15.87
CA ARG A 203 8.11 6.33 -16.40
C ARG A 203 7.97 5.14 -15.46
N ARG A 204 7.68 5.39 -14.18
CA ARG A 204 7.47 4.36 -13.14
C ARG A 204 6.00 3.97 -13.01
N ILE A 205 5.09 4.76 -13.60
CA ILE A 205 3.66 4.50 -13.57
C ILE A 205 3.29 3.65 -14.79
N SER A 206 2.84 2.42 -14.54
CA SER A 206 2.45 1.48 -15.61
C SER A 206 1.09 1.82 -16.21
N LEU A 207 0.16 2.33 -15.40
CA LEU A 207 -1.18 2.71 -15.82
C LEU A 207 -1.66 3.93 -15.03
N THR A 208 -2.13 4.95 -15.73
CA THR A 208 -2.81 6.10 -15.11
C THR A 208 -4.31 6.02 -15.41
N ILE A 209 -5.15 6.20 -14.40
CA ILE A 209 -6.62 6.17 -14.51
C ILE A 209 -7.17 7.49 -13.97
N GLU A 210 -7.96 8.19 -14.78
CA GLU A 210 -8.79 9.30 -14.33
C GLU A 210 -10.17 8.79 -13.95
N MET A 211 -10.64 9.15 -12.77
CA MET A 211 -12.00 8.90 -12.30
C MET A 211 -12.73 10.21 -12.04
N SER A 212 -13.86 10.41 -12.72
CA SER A 212 -14.83 11.47 -12.44
C SER A 212 -16.07 10.89 -11.76
N GLY A 213 -17.03 11.73 -11.38
CA GLY A 213 -18.31 11.23 -10.86
C GLY A 213 -19.09 10.38 -11.87
N ARG A 214 -18.80 10.51 -13.16
CA ARG A 214 -19.56 9.86 -14.24
C ARG A 214 -18.78 8.83 -15.03
N THR A 215 -17.47 8.98 -15.14
CA THR A 215 -16.64 8.20 -16.07
C THR A 215 -15.32 7.77 -15.46
N ILE A 216 -14.79 6.66 -15.99
CA ILE A 216 -13.44 6.15 -15.73
C ILE A 216 -12.77 5.99 -17.09
N LYS A 217 -11.53 6.46 -17.23
CA LYS A 217 -10.75 6.30 -18.45
C LYS A 217 -9.27 6.19 -18.16
N ALA A 218 -8.54 5.51 -19.05
CA ALA A 218 -7.08 5.41 -18.94
C ALA A 218 -6.43 6.66 -19.56
N MET A 219 -5.34 7.10 -18.96
CA MET A 219 -4.57 8.27 -19.38
C MET A 219 -3.17 7.85 -19.80
N GLN A 220 -2.66 8.43 -20.88
CA GLN A 220 -1.32 8.22 -21.40
C GLN A 220 -0.46 9.46 -21.16
N TYR A 221 0.71 9.26 -20.55
CA TYR A 221 1.72 10.29 -20.43
C TYR A 221 2.36 10.61 -21.79
N ARG A 222 2.50 11.89 -22.12
CA ARG A 222 3.20 12.37 -23.32
C ARG A 222 4.17 13.51 -22.94
N PRO A 223 5.49 13.30 -23.00
CA PRO A 223 6.48 14.25 -22.49
C PRO A 223 6.72 15.50 -23.36
N LEU A 224 5.93 15.76 -24.41
CA LEU A 224 6.12 16.90 -25.32
C LEU A 224 4.89 17.82 -25.35
N PRO A 225 5.03 19.10 -24.96
CA PRO A 225 4.13 20.16 -25.37
C PRO A 225 4.84 21.13 -26.32
N PHE A 226 4.76 20.90 -27.63
CA PHE A 226 4.99 21.96 -28.64
C PHE A 226 3.69 22.71 -28.99
N GLN A 227 2.62 22.49 -28.23
CA GLN A 227 1.36 23.22 -28.35
C GLN A 227 0.85 23.58 -26.96
N THR A 228 0.66 24.88 -26.74
CA THR A 228 0.48 25.60 -25.48
C THR A 228 -0.91 25.45 -24.85
N THR A 229 -1.66 24.38 -25.16
CA THR A 229 -3.07 24.26 -24.74
C THR A 229 -3.45 22.89 -24.18
N SER A 230 -2.54 21.93 -24.10
CA SER A 230 -2.92 20.57 -23.72
C SER A 230 -1.83 19.88 -22.89
N GLY A 231 -2.18 19.50 -21.67
CA GLY A 231 -1.24 19.08 -20.63
C GLY A 231 -0.48 17.77 -20.90
N TRP A 232 0.20 17.29 -19.85
CA TRP A 232 1.11 16.14 -19.90
C TRP A 232 0.45 14.76 -20.09
N TYR A 233 -0.87 14.66 -19.87
CA TYR A 233 -1.63 13.41 -19.90
C TYR A 233 -2.85 13.53 -20.80
N TRP A 234 -3.16 12.45 -21.51
CA TRP A 234 -4.24 12.41 -22.51
C TRP A 234 -5.06 11.14 -22.36
N ALA A 235 -6.37 11.24 -22.53
CA ALA A 235 -7.23 10.05 -22.52
C ALA A 235 -6.85 9.10 -23.66
N ILE A 236 -6.71 7.81 -23.34
CA ILE A 236 -6.50 6.76 -24.33
C ILE A 236 -7.84 6.51 -25.04
N PRO A 237 -7.94 6.70 -26.37
CA PRO A 237 -9.19 6.49 -27.10
C PRO A 237 -9.79 5.10 -26.86
N GLY A 238 -11.10 5.04 -26.66
CA GLY A 238 -11.83 3.78 -26.45
C GLY A 238 -11.76 3.19 -25.03
N THR A 239 -11.06 3.83 -24.10
CA THR A 239 -10.98 3.36 -22.71
C THR A 239 -12.02 3.95 -21.77
N GLU A 240 -12.72 5.01 -22.21
CA GLU A 240 -13.73 5.69 -21.40
C GLU A 240 -14.99 4.84 -21.21
N ARG A 241 -15.43 4.72 -19.95
CA ARG A 241 -16.62 3.95 -19.53
C ARG A 241 -17.35 4.67 -18.41
N PRO A 242 -18.64 4.38 -18.17
CA PRO A 242 -19.35 4.86 -16.99
C PRO A 242 -18.63 4.47 -15.68
N ASN A 243 -18.70 5.30 -14.65
CA ASN A 243 -18.13 5.04 -13.34
C ASN A 243 -19.16 4.40 -12.40
N PRO A 244 -19.08 3.07 -12.11
CA PRO A 244 -20.01 2.41 -11.20
C PRO A 244 -19.61 2.54 -9.71
N TYR A 245 -18.50 3.21 -9.40
CA TYR A 245 -17.96 3.34 -8.04
C TYR A 245 -18.19 4.72 -7.41
N SER A 246 -18.66 5.70 -8.19
CA SER A 246 -18.89 7.04 -7.68
C SER A 246 -20.08 7.07 -6.72
N SER A 247 -20.09 8.07 -5.83
CA SER A 247 -21.26 8.36 -4.99
C SER A 247 -22.51 8.70 -5.80
N LEU A 248 -22.35 9.19 -7.04
CA LEU A 248 -23.48 9.38 -7.96
C LEU A 248 -24.11 8.04 -8.37
N ALA A 249 -23.32 6.99 -8.53
CA ALA A 249 -23.81 5.64 -8.85
C ALA A 249 -24.16 4.82 -7.59
N ARG A 250 -23.57 5.16 -6.44
CA ARG A 250 -23.77 4.53 -5.12
C ARG A 250 -24.07 5.61 -4.08
N PRO A 251 -25.28 6.21 -4.08
CA PRO A 251 -25.60 7.24 -3.11
C PRO A 251 -25.46 6.68 -1.69
N THR A 252 -24.84 7.47 -0.80
CA THR A 252 -24.84 7.15 0.62
C THR A 252 -26.28 6.97 1.07
N PRO A 253 -26.62 5.93 1.85
CA PRO A 253 -27.93 5.81 2.45
C PRO A 253 -28.29 7.12 3.15
N PRO A 254 -29.54 7.62 3.05
CA PRO A 254 -29.92 8.84 3.74
C PRO A 254 -29.63 8.68 5.23
N ASN A 255 -28.79 9.56 5.77
CA ASN A 255 -28.58 9.64 7.20
C ASN A 255 -29.91 10.04 7.85
N GLN A 256 -30.27 9.45 8.98
CA GLN A 256 -31.34 9.98 9.83
C GLN A 256 -30.83 11.22 10.57
N GLU A 257 -30.43 12.25 9.81
CA GLU A 257 -29.76 13.45 10.35
C GLU A 257 -30.61 14.13 11.41
N GLU A 258 -31.92 14.21 11.16
CA GLU A 258 -32.91 14.73 12.10
C GLU A 258 -33.01 13.88 13.37
N GLY A 259 -33.05 12.54 13.25
CA GLY A 259 -33.06 11.65 14.40
C GLY A 259 -31.78 11.73 15.24
N ILE A 260 -30.62 11.79 14.59
CA ILE A 260 -29.32 11.97 15.25
C ILE A 260 -29.26 13.35 15.92
N TYR A 261 -29.69 14.41 15.23
CA TYR A 261 -29.71 15.77 15.78
C TYR A 261 -30.62 15.87 17.00
N ASN A 262 -31.83 15.32 16.93
CA ASN A 262 -32.79 15.34 18.02
C ASN A 262 -32.31 14.52 19.23
N SER A 263 -31.63 13.39 19.01
CA SER A 263 -31.06 12.56 20.09
C SER A 263 -29.98 13.26 20.93
N ILE A 264 -29.40 14.37 20.45
CA ILE A 264 -28.44 15.18 21.22
C ILE A 264 -29.16 15.95 22.34
N PHE A 265 -30.46 16.16 22.21
CA PHE A 265 -31.29 16.94 23.12
C PHE A 265 -32.31 16.09 23.89
N GLU A 266 -32.27 14.77 23.74
CA GLU A 266 -33.02 13.83 24.58
C GLU A 266 -32.17 13.53 25.83
N ASP A 267 -32.70 13.86 27.02
CA ASP A 267 -32.06 13.66 28.33
C ASP A 267 -31.84 12.18 28.71
#